data_AF-A0A7C6FM92-F1
#
_entry.id   AF-A0A7C6FM92-F1
#
_cell.length_a   1.000
_cell.length_b   1.000
_cell.length_c   1.000
_cell.angle_alpha   90.00
_cell.angle_beta   90.00
_cell.angle_gamma   90.00
#
_symmetry.space_group_name_H-M   'P 1'
#
loop_
_entity.id
_entity.type
_entity.pdbx_description
1 polymer ?
#
loop_
_entity_poly.entity_id
_entity_poly.type
_entity_poly.pdbx_seq_one_letter_code
_entity_poly.pdbx_strand_id
1 'polypeptide(L)' 'MIRTKLSKVKEIRTPHGKKVRWLISKEMGAPRFEMRHFTITDESQPSEEAHPWEHQVYILSGEGIIKSGDTEIKVEP' A
#
# COMPACT_ATOMS: atom_id res chain seq x y z
N MET A 1 14.98 17.00 -3.48
CA MET A 1 14.54 16.11 -2.38
C MET A 1 13.03 16.16 -2.31
N ILE A 2 12.34 15.04 -2.52
CA ILE A 2 10.87 14.97 -2.40
C ILE A 2 10.55 14.77 -0.91
N ARG A 3 9.68 15.62 -0.34
CA ARG A 3 9.23 15.48 1.05
C ARG A 3 7.71 15.60 1.11
N THR A 4 7.08 14.55 1.60
CA THR A 4 5.61 14.47 1.66
C THR A 4 5.18 14.38 3.12
N LYS A 5 4.24 15.23 3.55
CA LYS A 5 3.64 15.14 4.87
C LYS A 5 2.32 14.39 4.75
N LEU A 6 2.20 13.24 5.41
CA LEU A 6 1.02 12.36 5.32
C LEU A 6 -0.31 13.11 5.52
N SER A 7 -0.34 14.02 6.49
CA SER A 7 -1.52 14.84 6.82
C SER A 7 -1.98 15.80 5.70
N LYS A 8 -1.15 16.01 4.68
CA LYS A 8 -1.45 16.88 3.53
C LYS A 8 -1.74 16.09 2.25
N VAL A 9 -1.67 14.75 2.30
CA VAL A 9 -1.95 13.88 1.14
C VAL A 9 -3.41 13.45 1.19
N LYS A 10 -4.10 13.63 0.07
CA LYS A 10 -5.48 13.18 -0.08
C LYS A 10 -5.56 11.66 0.09
N GLU A 11 -6.46 11.22 0.96
CA GLU A 11 -6.84 9.82 1.06
C GLU A 11 -7.92 9.52 0.01
N ILE A 12 -7.77 8.39 -0.68
CA ILE A 12 -8.82 7.84 -1.53
C ILE A 12 -9.15 6.41 -1.07
N ARG A 13 -10.39 5.98 -1.31
CA ARG A 13 -10.81 4.60 -1.08
C ARG A 13 -10.72 3.81 -2.38
N THR A 14 -10.15 2.61 -2.29
CA THR A 14 -10.14 1.62 -3.38
C THR A 14 -11.52 0.96 -3.50
N PRO A 15 -11.85 0.33 -4.64
CA PRO A 15 -13.08 -0.46 -4.78
C PRO A 15 -13.24 -1.56 -3.71
N HIS A 16 -12.12 -2.09 -3.20
CA HIS A 16 -12.08 -3.13 -2.17
C HIS A 16 -12.05 -2.57 -0.73
N GLY A 17 -12.39 -1.29 -0.53
CA GLY A 17 -12.53 -0.68 0.80
C GLY A 17 -11.22 -0.20 1.46
N LYS A 18 -10.06 -0.60 0.94
CA LYS A 18 -8.74 -0.14 1.43
C LYS A 18 -8.60 1.38 1.25
N LYS A 19 -8.00 2.05 2.23
CA LYS A 19 -7.62 3.47 2.12
C LYS A 19 -6.20 3.58 1.58
N VAL A 20 -5.95 4.51 0.66
CA VAL A 20 -4.63 4.71 0.07
C VAL A 20 -4.29 6.20 -0.06
N ARG A 21 -3.02 6.53 0.16
CA ARG A 21 -2.40 7.83 -0.07
C ARG A 21 -1.16 7.65 -0.94
N TRP A 22 -1.08 8.31 -2.09
CA TRP A 22 0.14 8.38 -2.91
C TRP A 22 1.11 9.40 -2.32
N LEU A 23 2.24 8.93 -1.79
CA LEU A 23 3.24 9.76 -1.13
C LEU A 23 4.32 10.26 -2.09
N ILE A 24 4.75 9.40 -3.01
CA ILE A 24 5.74 9.69 -4.04
C ILE A 24 5.21 9.07 -5.33
N SER A 25 5.19 9.85 -6.41
CA SER A 25 4.75 9.40 -7.73
C SER A 25 5.65 9.93 -8.85
N LYS A 26 5.42 9.44 -10.06
CA LYS A 26 6.13 9.89 -11.26
C LYS A 26 5.95 11.39 -11.51
N GLU A 27 4.74 11.92 -11.29
CA GLU A 27 4.39 13.34 -11.45
C GLU A 27 5.15 14.24 -10.47
N MET A 28 5.59 13.69 -9.33
CA MET A 28 6.41 14.39 -8.34
C MET A 28 7.92 14.33 -8.66
N GLY A 29 8.30 13.74 -9.80
CA GLY A 29 9.69 13.62 -10.24
C GLY A 29 10.39 12.33 -9.80
N ALA A 30 9.65 11.28 -9.39
CA ALA A 30 10.19 9.96 -9.09
C ALA A 30 9.90 8.96 -10.23
N PRO A 31 10.77 8.84 -11.24
CA PRO A 31 10.44 8.11 -12.47
C PRO A 31 10.49 6.58 -12.36
N ARG A 32 11.00 6.03 -11.25
CA ARG A 32 11.35 4.60 -11.13
C ARG A 32 10.47 3.81 -10.17
N PHE A 33 9.78 4.48 -9.26
CA PHE A 33 8.93 3.82 -8.27
C PHE A 33 7.86 4.77 -7.75
N GLU A 34 6.83 4.20 -7.14
CA GLU A 34 5.83 4.94 -6.38
C GLU A 34 5.87 4.50 -4.92
N MET A 35 5.61 5.43 -4.00
CA MET A 35 5.45 5.13 -2.59
C MET A 35 4.02 5.44 -2.19
N ARG A 36 3.35 4.46 -1.59
CA ARG A 36 1.94 4.56 -1.18
C ARG A 36 1.81 4.14 0.27
N HIS A 37 0.95 4.83 1.01
CA HIS A 37 0.56 4.44 2.36
C HIS A 37 -0.84 3.85 2.32
N PHE A 38 -0.94 2.57 2.66
CA PHE A 38 -2.20 1.85 2.77
C PHE A 38 -2.66 1.76 4.21
N THR A 39 -3.97 1.86 4.42
CA THR A 39 -4.63 1.44 5.65
C THR A 39 -5.67 0.41 5.27
N ILE A 40 -5.51 -0.79 5.84
CA ILE A 40 -6.35 -1.95 5.61
C ILE A 40 -7.02 -2.26 6.94
N THR A 41 -8.32 -2.47 6.89
CA THR A 41 -9.15 -2.84 8.04
C THR A 41 -9.81 -4.19 7.77
N ASP A 42 -10.38 -4.79 8.81
CA ASP A 42 -11.25 -5.98 8.72
C ASP A 42 -12.46 -5.78 7.80
N GLU A 43 -12.94 -4.55 7.65
CA GLU A 43 -13.97 -4.19 6.65
C GLU A 43 -13.47 -4.23 5.19
N SER A 44 -12.15 -4.24 4.96
CA SER A 44 -11.58 -4.25 3.62
C SER A 44 -11.65 -5.65 3.01
N GLN A 45 -12.03 -5.74 1.73
CA GLN A 45 -12.06 -7.02 1.04
C GLN A 45 -10.65 -7.39 0.57
N PRO A 46 -10.19 -8.63 0.81
CA PRO A 46 -9.00 -9.17 0.17
C PRO A 46 -9.18 -9.14 -1.35
N SER A 47 -8.14 -8.73 -2.07
CA SER A 47 -8.09 -8.85 -3.53
C SER A 47 -6.80 -9.56 -3.89
N GLU A 48 -6.91 -10.60 -4.71
CA GLU A 48 -5.77 -11.35 -5.23
C GLU A 48 -5.54 -10.89 -6.66
N GLU A 49 -4.55 -10.03 -6.85
CA GLU A 49 -4.19 -9.43 -8.13
C GLU A 49 -2.72 -9.73 -8.43
N ALA A 50 -2.42 -10.07 -9.68
CA ALA A 50 -1.05 -10.33 -10.15
C ALA A 50 -0.69 -9.38 -11.29
N HIS A 51 0.53 -8.88 -11.28
CA HIS A 51 1.04 -7.96 -12.31
C HIS A 51 2.58 -8.05 -12.40
N PRO A 52 3.19 -7.64 -13.52
CA PRO A 52 4.61 -7.89 -13.80
C PRO A 52 5.59 -6.95 -13.07
N TRP A 53 5.10 -6.08 -12.19
CA TRP A 53 5.92 -5.21 -11.32
C TRP A 53 5.97 -5.77 -9.90
N GLU A 54 7.13 -5.59 -9.25
CA GLU A 54 7.35 -5.98 -7.87
C GLU A 54 6.63 -5.07 -6.86
N HIS A 55 6.35 -5.60 -5.67
CA HIS A 55 5.99 -4.81 -4.50
C HIS A 55 7.05 -4.96 -3.42
N GLN A 56 7.45 -3.83 -2.83
CA GLN A 56 8.20 -3.79 -1.57
C GLN A 56 7.31 -3.18 -0.51
N VAL A 57 7.02 -3.93 0.54
CA VAL A 57 6.06 -3.57 1.58
C VAL A 57 6.77 -3.53 2.93
N TYR A 58 6.49 -2.48 3.70
CA TYR A 58 6.95 -2.34 5.08
C TYR A 58 5.74 -2.11 5.98
N ILE A 59 5.59 -2.90 7.04
CA ILE A 59 4.47 -2.81 7.98
C ILE A 59 4.77 -1.74 9.01
N LEU A 60 3.96 -0.67 9.04
CA LEU A 60 4.18 0.44 9.97
C LEU A 60 3.49 0.22 11.33
N SER A 61 2.38 -0.51 11.35
CA SER A 61 1.57 -0.74 12.54
C SER A 61 0.51 -1.83 12.28
N GLY A 62 0.08 -2.52 13.33
CA GLY A 62 -0.95 -3.56 13.26
C GLY A 62 -0.39 -4.91 12.81
N GLU A 63 -1.26 -5.90 12.73
CA GLU A 63 -0.93 -7.26 12.28
C GLU A 63 -1.84 -7.68 11.12
N GLY A 64 -1.40 -8.67 10.34
CA GLY A 64 -2.19 -9.20 9.24
C GLY A 64 -1.57 -10.43 8.60
N ILE A 65 -2.15 -10.86 7.48
CA ILE A 65 -1.66 -11.98 6.67
C ILE A 65 -1.35 -11.47 5.27
N ILE A 66 -0.14 -11.77 4.79
CA ILE A 66 0.20 -11.65 3.37
C ILE A 66 0.01 -13.02 2.73
N LYS A 67 -0.80 -13.07 1.67
CA LYS A 67 -1.04 -14.28 0.87
C LYS A 67 -0.31 -14.19 -0.47
N SER A 68 0.40 -15.25 -0.84
CA SER A 68 1.07 -15.41 -2.13
C SER A 68 0.82 -16.82 -2.64
N GLY A 69 -0.16 -16.96 -3.55
CA GLY A 69 -0.68 -18.27 -3.96
C GLY A 69 -1.19 -19.05 -2.74
N ASP A 70 -0.71 -20.27 -2.57
CA ASP A 70 -1.08 -21.13 -1.43
C ASP A 70 -0.30 -20.83 -0.14
N THR A 71 0.60 -19.84 -0.16
CA THR A 71 1.41 -19.46 1.01
C THR A 71 0.78 -18.28 1.73
N GLU A 72 0.62 -18.42 3.04
CA GLU A 72 0.20 -17.35 3.94
C GLU A 72 1.28 -17.07 4.99
N ILE A 73 1.56 -15.79 5.22
CA ILE A 73 2.58 -15.34 6.17
C ILE A 73 1.94 -14.30 7.09
N LYS A 74 1.96 -14.58 8.41
CA LYS A 74 1.57 -13.58 9.41
C LYS A 74 2.65 -12.50 9.50
N VAL A 75 2.23 -11.25 9.51
CA VAL A 75 3.12 -10.08 9.58
C VAL A 75 2.67 -9.12 10.67
N GLU A 76 3.65 -8.44 11.24
CA GLU A 76 3.55 -7.35 12.21
C GLU A 76 4.73 -6.38 11.95
N PRO A 77 4.81 -5.20 12.61
CA PRO A 77 5.81 -4.18 12.32
C PRO A 77 7.25 -4.59 12.62
#